data_AF-A0A1Q6FXP0-F1
#
_entry.id   AF-A0A1Q6FXP0-F1
#
_cell.length_a   1.000
_cell.length_b   1.000
_cell.length_c   1.000
_cell.angle_alpha   90.00
_cell.angle_beta   90.00
_cell.angle_gamma   90.00
#
_symmetry.space_group_name_H-M   'P 1'
#
loop_
_entity.id
_entity.type
_entity.pdbx_description
1 polymer ?
#
loop_
_entity_poly.entity_id
_entity_poly.type
_entity_poly.pdbx_seq_one_letter_code
_entity_poly.pdbx_strand_id
1 'polypeptide(L)'
;MIKVILKRNRDESLRRFHPWVFSGAIAQIQGTPAEGDLVAVHDADGKYLACGHYQVGSIAVRILSFDEDPQSPSFWKNSLARAIAAREAVGLCCRAAGPGRQDGGAQARTNCFRLVHGEGDSLPGLIIDWYDGVCVLQAHSVGMFRSKGRICEALCELLGGSLKAVYDKSSGTAPFKAGLELVDGYLYRAEGFGASEAEVLENGLRFLVNWEEGQKTGFFLDQRDNRALVGRYARGRRVLNLFCYTGGFSVYAAAGGAVCVDSVDSSAKAVKLLERNLELNRCGVSSQLGCHCTDAMDFLAASEEGKYDMMIVDPPAFAKHRGALRNALRAYQRLNASAISKVAPGGLIFTFSCSQVVDKVTFANTVFSAAAQTGRSVRILDRFCQGADHPVSIYHPEGEYLKGLLLYVE
;
A
#
# COMPACT_ATOMS: atom_id res chain seq x y z
N MET A 1 35.21 -1.96 0.04
CA MET A 1 33.87 -1.46 -0.33
C MET A 1 34.02 -0.06 -0.93
N ILE A 2 33.27 0.27 -1.98
CA ILE A 2 33.27 1.61 -2.61
C ILE A 2 32.82 2.65 -1.57
N LYS A 3 33.42 3.84 -1.58
CA LYS A 3 33.11 4.90 -0.60
C LYS A 3 32.39 6.06 -1.24
N VAL A 4 31.32 6.52 -0.60
CA VAL A 4 30.62 7.76 -0.93
C VAL A 4 30.90 8.76 0.19
N ILE A 5 31.53 9.88 -0.14
CA ILE A 5 31.91 10.94 0.81
C ILE A 5 30.92 12.09 0.66
N LEU A 6 30.29 12.47 1.76
CA LEU A 6 29.34 13.58 1.80
C LEU A 6 30.06 14.94 1.87
N LYS A 7 29.41 15.97 1.34
CA LYS A 7 29.85 17.36 1.52
C LYS A 7 29.81 17.72 3.00
N ARG A 8 30.68 18.64 3.42
CA ARG A 8 30.67 19.16 4.80
C ARG A 8 29.28 19.69 5.17
N ASN A 9 28.78 19.31 6.35
CA ASN A 9 27.44 19.64 6.86
C ASN A 9 26.26 19.10 6.03
N ARG A 10 26.47 18.09 5.17
CA ARG A 10 25.39 17.42 4.41
C ARG A 10 25.12 15.99 4.90
N ASP A 11 25.51 15.70 6.13
CA ASP A 11 25.40 14.43 6.84
C ASP A 11 24.36 14.46 7.98
N GLU A 12 23.79 15.63 8.31
CA GLU A 12 22.84 15.80 9.43
C GLU A 12 21.61 14.88 9.32
N SER A 13 21.00 14.76 8.14
CA SER A 13 19.85 13.88 7.93
C SER A 13 20.21 12.42 8.18
N LEU A 14 21.40 12.00 7.73
CA LEU A 14 21.87 10.64 7.89
C LEU A 14 22.22 10.33 9.36
N ARG A 15 22.79 11.29 10.09
CA ARG A 15 22.99 11.18 11.55
C ARG A 15 21.68 11.12 12.34
N ARG A 16 20.57 11.58 11.75
CA ARG A 16 19.21 11.41 12.26
C ARG A 16 18.49 10.20 11.65
N PHE A 17 19.26 9.25 11.13
CA PHE A 17 18.80 7.96 10.60
C PHE A 17 17.90 8.04 9.36
N HIS A 18 17.92 9.15 8.63
CA HIS A 18 17.18 9.24 7.37
C HIS A 18 17.74 8.23 6.35
N PRO A 19 16.91 7.38 5.71
CA PRO A 19 17.39 6.25 4.92
C PRO A 19 17.85 6.62 3.51
N TRP A 20 17.76 7.90 3.12
CA TRP A 20 18.17 8.38 1.79
C TRP A 20 19.34 9.35 1.86
N VAL A 21 20.31 9.14 0.97
CA VAL A 21 21.34 10.11 0.62
C VAL A 21 21.02 10.68 -0.76
N PHE A 22 20.79 11.98 -0.83
CA PHE A 22 20.51 12.65 -2.11
C PHE A 22 21.81 12.94 -2.89
N SER A 23 21.76 12.84 -4.22
CA SER A 23 22.93 13.08 -5.08
C SER A 23 23.59 14.44 -4.85
N GLY A 24 22.80 15.48 -4.57
CA GLY A 24 23.30 16.82 -4.24
C GLY A 24 24.14 16.90 -2.96
N ALA A 25 24.05 15.92 -2.05
CA ALA A 25 24.81 15.84 -0.81
C ALA A 25 26.21 15.21 -1.00
N ILE A 26 26.46 14.54 -2.11
CA ILE A 26 27.71 13.81 -2.36
C ILE A 26 28.81 14.77 -2.82
N ALA A 27 29.97 14.72 -2.18
CA ALA A 27 31.17 15.46 -2.58
C ALA A 27 32.04 14.65 -3.54
N GLN A 28 32.26 13.38 -3.21
CA GLN A 28 33.13 12.49 -3.97
C GLN A 28 32.66 11.04 -3.83
N ILE A 29 32.82 10.27 -4.91
CA ILE A 29 32.70 8.82 -4.89
C ILE A 29 34.10 8.26 -5.19
N GLN A 30 34.61 7.41 -4.30
CA GLN A 30 35.90 6.72 -4.48
C GLN A 30 35.65 5.31 -5.00
N GLY A 31 35.91 5.13 -6.29
CA GLY A 31 35.56 3.94 -7.07
C GLY A 31 34.45 4.23 -8.08
N THR A 32 34.00 3.20 -8.79
CA THR A 32 33.00 3.33 -9.87
C THR A 32 31.83 2.37 -9.61
N PRO A 33 30.87 2.73 -8.72
CA PRO A 33 29.78 1.84 -8.38
C PRO A 33 28.79 1.69 -9.54
N ALA A 34 28.38 0.46 -9.81
CA ALA A 34 27.22 0.19 -10.64
C ALA A 34 25.92 0.37 -9.83
N GLU A 35 24.79 0.62 -10.51
CA GLU A 35 23.49 0.66 -9.83
C GLU A 35 23.22 -0.66 -9.09
N GLY A 36 22.80 -0.54 -7.84
CA GLY A 36 22.55 -1.66 -6.94
C GLY A 36 23.76 -2.14 -6.14
N ASP A 37 24.97 -1.61 -6.40
CA ASP A 37 26.15 -1.97 -5.61
C ASP A 37 26.04 -1.46 -4.17
N LEU A 38 26.61 -2.23 -3.23
CA LEU A 38 26.76 -1.79 -1.85
C LEU A 38 27.90 -0.78 -1.73
N VAL A 39 27.59 0.36 -1.14
CA VAL A 39 28.54 1.46 -0.89
C VAL A 39 28.52 1.87 0.58
N ALA A 40 29.68 2.25 1.09
CA ALA A 40 29.83 2.80 2.43
C ALA A 40 29.82 4.32 2.38
N VAL A 41 28.91 4.94 3.13
CA VAL A 41 28.75 6.39 3.23
C VAL A 41 29.59 6.91 4.38
N HIS A 42 30.37 7.96 4.12
CA HIS A 42 31.26 8.60 5.08
C HIS A 42 31.00 10.11 5.11
N ASP A 43 31.24 10.76 6.25
CA ASP A 43 31.25 12.22 6.34
C ASP A 43 32.48 12.84 5.67
N ALA A 44 32.56 14.17 5.69
CA ALA A 44 33.65 14.93 5.08
C ALA A 44 35.02 14.70 5.76
N ASP A 45 35.03 14.24 7.01
CA ASP A 45 36.26 13.93 7.76
C ASP A 45 36.66 12.44 7.60
N GLY A 46 35.91 11.68 6.82
CA GLY A 46 36.18 10.28 6.51
C GLY A 46 35.67 9.27 7.55
N LYS A 47 34.82 9.69 8.49
CA LYS A 47 34.18 8.78 9.46
C LYS A 47 33.01 8.06 8.80
N TYR A 48 32.93 6.75 9.03
CA TYR A 48 31.83 5.91 8.55
C TYR A 48 30.48 6.34 9.17
N LEU A 49 29.43 6.36 8.35
CA LEU A 49 28.07 6.71 8.76
C LEU A 49 27.07 5.57 8.55
N ALA A 50 27.10 4.91 7.38
CA ALA A 50 26.10 3.91 7.01
C ALA A 50 26.52 3.12 5.75
N CYS A 51 25.80 2.04 5.45
CA CYS A 51 25.95 1.24 4.24
C CYS A 51 24.60 1.11 3.50
N GLY A 52 24.64 1.15 2.17
CA GLY A 52 23.42 1.09 1.37
C GLY A 52 23.64 0.80 -0.10
N HIS A 53 22.54 0.62 -0.84
CA HIS A 53 22.56 0.42 -2.28
C HIS A 53 22.71 1.74 -3.02
N TYR A 54 23.69 1.83 -3.91
CA TYR A 54 23.85 2.96 -4.82
C TYR A 54 22.85 2.91 -5.98
N GLN A 55 22.39 4.07 -6.45
CA GLN A 55 21.55 4.19 -7.64
C GLN A 55 21.83 5.52 -8.35
N VAL A 56 21.67 5.54 -9.68
CA VAL A 56 21.70 6.80 -10.43
C VAL A 56 20.34 7.48 -10.30
N GLY A 57 20.29 8.64 -9.64
CA GLY A 57 19.05 9.37 -9.44
C GLY A 57 19.17 10.51 -8.43
N SER A 58 18.02 11.09 -8.07
CA SER A 58 17.94 12.10 -7.00
C SER A 58 18.31 11.49 -5.65
N ILE A 59 17.83 10.27 -5.38
CA ILE A 59 18.24 9.44 -4.24
C ILE A 59 19.39 8.56 -4.74
N ALA A 60 20.61 8.90 -4.34
CA ALA A 60 21.83 8.27 -4.82
C ALA A 60 22.25 7.05 -3.98
N VAL A 61 21.94 7.04 -2.68
CA VAL A 61 22.15 5.86 -1.82
C VAL A 61 20.91 5.63 -0.98
N ARG A 62 20.42 4.39 -0.98
CA ARG A 62 19.37 3.91 -0.08
C ARG A 62 20.00 3.07 1.03
N ILE A 63 19.95 3.56 2.26
CA ILE A 63 20.64 2.99 3.41
C ILE A 63 19.95 1.71 3.88
N LEU A 64 20.70 0.62 3.94
CA LEU A 64 20.24 -0.65 4.49
C LEU A 64 20.55 -0.78 5.98
N SER A 65 21.66 -0.18 6.42
CA SER A 65 22.15 -0.35 7.77
C SER A 65 23.07 0.79 8.18
N PHE A 66 23.00 1.15 9.46
CA PHE A 66 23.91 2.09 10.10
C PHE A 66 25.08 1.38 10.79
N ASP A 67 24.87 0.16 11.29
CA ASP A 67 25.83 -0.52 12.18
C ASP A 67 26.18 -1.96 11.72
N GLU A 68 25.23 -2.68 11.13
CA GLU A 68 25.42 -4.05 10.60
C GLU A 68 25.98 -4.04 9.17
N ASP A 69 26.77 -5.05 8.80
CA ASP A 69 27.22 -5.27 7.41
C ASP A 69 26.13 -6.00 6.59
N PRO A 70 25.54 -5.38 5.55
CA PRO A 70 24.55 -6.04 4.69
C PRO A 70 25.07 -7.26 3.91
N GLN A 71 26.39 -7.49 3.89
CA GLN A 71 26.99 -8.69 3.30
C GLN A 71 27.01 -9.89 4.26
N SER A 72 26.73 -9.68 5.55
CA SER A 72 26.63 -10.76 6.53
C SER A 72 25.54 -11.76 6.14
N PRO A 73 25.78 -13.09 6.23
CA PRO A 73 24.77 -14.11 5.96
C PRO A 73 23.49 -13.95 6.79
N SER A 74 23.58 -13.36 7.99
CA SER A 74 22.45 -13.17 8.90
C SER A 74 21.65 -11.89 8.64
N PHE A 75 22.13 -10.95 7.82
CA PHE A 75 21.53 -9.62 7.67
C PHE A 75 20.07 -9.67 7.23
N TRP A 76 19.78 -10.40 6.15
CA TRP A 76 18.43 -10.51 5.59
C TRP A 76 17.48 -11.22 6.54
N LYS A 77 17.96 -12.28 7.19
CA LYS A 77 17.20 -13.02 8.20
C LYS A 77 16.83 -12.13 9.38
N ASN A 78 17.78 -11.39 9.93
CA ASN A 78 17.55 -10.48 11.05
C ASN A 78 16.58 -9.34 10.65
N SER A 79 16.76 -8.77 9.46
CA SER A 79 15.93 -7.68 8.97
C SER A 79 14.48 -8.12 8.74
N LEU A 80 14.27 -9.27 8.11
CA LEU A 80 12.94 -9.84 7.91
C LEU A 80 12.30 -10.29 9.23
N ALA A 81 13.08 -10.83 10.17
CA ALA A 81 12.58 -11.19 11.50
C ALA A 81 12.05 -9.97 12.26
N ARG A 82 12.72 -8.81 12.16
CA ARG A 82 12.20 -7.55 12.73
C ARG A 82 10.89 -7.11 12.08
N ALA A 83 10.78 -7.20 10.76
CA ALA A 83 9.54 -6.86 10.04
C ALA A 83 8.38 -7.80 10.41
N ILE A 84 8.64 -9.12 10.51
CA ILE A 84 7.68 -10.13 10.99
C ILE A 84 7.24 -9.79 12.41
N ALA A 85 8.17 -9.55 13.34
CA ALA A 85 7.86 -9.22 14.72
C ALA A 85 6.98 -7.96 14.85
N ALA A 86 7.19 -6.96 13.99
CA ALA A 86 6.33 -5.77 13.95
C ALA A 86 4.88 -6.10 13.56
N ARG A 87 4.66 -7.07 12.64
CA ARG A 87 3.31 -7.54 12.28
C ARG A 87 2.69 -8.34 13.40
N GLU A 88 3.47 -9.20 14.04
CA GLU A 88 3.02 -10.01 15.16
C GLU A 88 2.58 -9.13 16.34
N ALA A 89 3.29 -8.04 16.60
CA ALA A 89 2.94 -7.06 17.64
C ALA A 89 1.58 -6.38 17.43
N VAL A 90 1.08 -6.31 16.18
CA VAL A 90 -0.24 -5.77 15.84
C VAL A 90 -1.27 -6.87 15.54
N GLY A 91 -0.96 -8.12 15.88
CA GLY A 91 -1.88 -9.25 15.76
C GLY A 91 -1.92 -9.92 14.38
N LEU A 92 -1.01 -9.58 13.48
CA LEU A 92 -0.89 -10.16 12.14
C LEU A 92 0.25 -11.18 12.13
N CYS A 93 0.00 -12.44 11.79
CA CYS A 93 1.03 -13.48 11.83
C CYS A 93 0.99 -14.36 10.59
N CYS A 94 2.17 -14.73 10.10
CA CYS A 94 2.33 -15.66 8.98
C CYS A 94 2.11 -17.12 9.38
N ARG A 95 2.04 -17.42 10.67
CA ARG A 95 1.85 -18.78 11.18
C ARG A 95 0.38 -19.01 11.47
N ALA A 96 -0.13 -20.17 11.06
CA ALA A 96 -1.45 -20.63 11.47
C ALA A 96 -1.56 -20.62 13.00
N ALA A 97 -2.74 -20.28 13.53
CA ALA A 97 -3.02 -20.40 14.95
C ALA A 97 -2.77 -21.85 15.38
N GLY A 98 -1.70 -22.09 16.15
CA GLY A 98 -1.42 -23.41 16.69
C GLY A 98 -2.52 -23.85 17.66
N PRO A 99 -2.68 -25.16 17.92
CA PRO A 99 -3.77 -25.72 18.75
C PRO A 99 -3.78 -25.29 20.23
N GLY A 100 -2.91 -24.35 20.64
CA GLY A 100 -2.84 -23.78 21.99
C GLY A 100 -3.04 -22.26 22.07
N ARG A 101 -3.24 -21.54 20.95
CA ARG A 101 -3.65 -20.12 21.01
C ARG A 101 -5.16 -20.07 21.24
N GLN A 102 -5.57 -19.86 22.49
CA GLN A 102 -6.96 -19.53 22.86
C GLN A 102 -7.34 -18.10 22.46
N ASP A 103 -6.83 -17.62 21.33
CA ASP A 103 -7.18 -16.30 20.84
C ASP A 103 -8.33 -16.48 19.85
N GLY A 104 -9.56 -16.45 20.36
CA GLY A 104 -10.73 -16.04 19.57
C GLY A 104 -10.66 -14.58 19.07
N GLY A 105 -9.45 -14.01 18.99
CA GLY A 105 -9.14 -12.64 18.61
C GLY A 105 -8.82 -12.50 17.11
N ALA A 106 -8.53 -11.26 16.70
CA ALA A 106 -8.37 -10.80 15.32
C ALA A 106 -7.51 -11.67 14.38
N GLN A 107 -6.59 -12.49 14.89
CA GLN A 107 -5.77 -13.41 14.11
C GLN A 107 -6.55 -14.53 13.42
N ALA A 108 -7.68 -14.97 13.99
CA ALA A 108 -8.58 -15.93 13.34
C ALA A 108 -9.34 -15.31 12.14
N ARG A 109 -9.17 -14.00 11.89
CA ARG A 109 -9.96 -13.23 10.93
C ARG A 109 -9.14 -12.60 9.81
N THR A 110 -7.81 -12.55 9.88
CA THR A 110 -6.98 -11.95 8.82
C THR A 110 -5.73 -12.78 8.56
N ASN A 111 -5.56 -13.26 7.31
CA ASN A 111 -4.37 -13.99 6.86
C ASN A 111 -3.70 -13.35 5.63
N CYS A 112 -4.07 -12.11 5.29
CA CYS A 112 -3.40 -11.29 4.32
C CYS A 112 -3.00 -9.92 4.89
N PHE A 113 -1.76 -9.50 4.63
CA PHE A 113 -1.19 -8.25 5.14
C PHE A 113 0.15 -7.93 4.47
N ARG A 114 0.59 -6.67 4.57
CA ARG A 114 1.93 -6.29 4.12
C ARG A 114 2.95 -6.80 5.12
N LEU A 115 3.88 -7.63 4.68
CA LEU A 115 4.96 -8.18 5.52
C LEU A 115 6.18 -7.26 5.59
N VAL A 116 6.52 -6.56 4.50
CA VAL A 116 7.60 -5.57 4.45
C VAL A 116 7.14 -4.35 3.66
N HIS A 117 7.40 -3.16 4.21
CA HIS A 117 7.00 -1.86 3.69
C HIS A 117 8.19 -0.89 3.54
N GLY A 118 9.17 -1.28 2.73
CA GLY A 118 10.25 -0.40 2.29
C GLY A 118 11.02 0.22 3.45
N GLU A 119 11.16 1.54 3.39
CA GLU A 119 11.80 2.36 4.42
C GLU A 119 11.09 2.28 5.79
N GLY A 120 9.79 1.98 5.82
CA GLY A 120 9.04 1.72 7.05
C GLY A 120 9.58 0.54 7.86
N ASP A 121 10.19 -0.42 7.18
CA ASP A 121 10.81 -1.63 7.78
C ASP A 121 12.33 -1.62 7.69
N SER A 122 12.94 -0.46 7.43
CA SER A 122 14.38 -0.32 7.24
C SER A 122 14.94 -1.18 6.08
N LEU A 123 14.10 -1.48 5.07
CA LEU A 123 14.47 -2.21 3.86
C LEU A 123 14.09 -1.38 2.62
N PRO A 124 14.77 -0.23 2.37
CA PRO A 124 14.35 0.71 1.35
C PRO A 124 14.14 0.10 -0.04
N GLY A 125 12.94 0.32 -0.58
CA GLY A 125 12.55 -0.21 -1.89
C GLY A 125 12.25 -1.71 -1.93
N LEU A 126 12.05 -2.38 -0.79
CA LEU A 126 11.47 -3.73 -0.72
C LEU A 126 10.02 -3.67 -0.28
N ILE A 127 9.13 -4.26 -1.06
CA ILE A 127 7.76 -4.55 -0.65
C ILE A 127 7.58 -6.06 -0.63
N ILE A 128 6.98 -6.60 0.42
CA ILE A 128 6.53 -7.99 0.47
C ILE A 128 5.12 -8.01 1.05
N ASP A 129 4.17 -8.57 0.31
CA ASP A 129 2.83 -8.85 0.81
C ASP A 129 2.67 -10.35 1.07
N TRP A 130 1.97 -10.66 2.15
CA TRP A 130 1.63 -12.02 2.57
C TRP A 130 0.17 -12.31 2.23
N TYR A 131 -0.07 -13.41 1.53
CA TYR A 131 -1.39 -13.92 1.16
C TYR A 131 -1.47 -15.41 1.53
N ASP A 132 -1.85 -15.71 2.77
CA ASP A 132 -2.07 -17.07 3.28
C ASP A 132 -1.00 -18.10 2.84
N GLY A 133 0.27 -17.81 3.12
CA GLY A 133 1.39 -18.69 2.74
C GLY A 133 2.14 -18.23 1.49
N VAL A 134 1.64 -17.24 0.74
CA VAL A 134 2.32 -16.72 -0.45
C VAL A 134 2.93 -15.36 -0.15
N CYS A 135 4.24 -15.23 -0.32
CA CYS A 135 4.93 -13.95 -0.31
C CYS A 135 5.01 -13.39 -1.73
N VAL A 136 4.45 -12.21 -1.97
CA VAL A 136 4.58 -11.48 -3.24
C VAL A 136 5.54 -10.32 -3.04
N LEU A 137 6.70 -10.41 -3.68
CA LEU A 137 7.81 -9.47 -3.53
C LEU A 137 7.81 -8.45 -4.68
N GLN A 138 8.06 -7.18 -4.36
CA GLN A 138 8.39 -6.15 -5.34
C GLN A 138 9.66 -5.41 -4.93
N ALA A 139 10.62 -5.36 -5.85
CA ALA A 139 11.78 -4.50 -5.76
C ALA A 139 11.52 -3.18 -6.50
N HIS A 140 11.74 -2.08 -5.79
CA HIS A 140 11.68 -0.70 -6.30
C HIS A 140 13.08 -0.07 -6.46
N SER A 141 14.13 -0.85 -6.24
CA SER A 141 15.52 -0.45 -6.47
C SER A 141 16.32 -1.61 -7.07
N VAL A 142 17.37 -1.27 -7.82
CA VAL A 142 18.25 -2.26 -8.47
C VAL A 142 18.92 -3.16 -7.44
N GLY A 143 19.41 -2.58 -6.33
CA GLY A 143 20.07 -3.35 -5.27
C GLY A 143 19.12 -4.34 -4.59
N MET A 144 17.86 -3.96 -4.40
CA MET A 144 16.86 -4.87 -3.83
C MET A 144 16.49 -5.99 -4.80
N PHE A 145 16.36 -5.67 -6.10
CA PHE A 145 16.11 -6.68 -7.13
C PHE A 145 17.26 -7.71 -7.21
N ARG A 146 18.51 -7.24 -7.18
CA ARG A 146 19.70 -8.12 -7.14
C ARG A 146 19.76 -8.99 -5.88
N SER A 147 19.13 -8.54 -4.79
CA SER A 147 19.11 -9.25 -3.50
C SER A 147 17.95 -10.24 -3.36
N LYS A 148 17.04 -10.35 -4.33
CA LYS A 148 15.81 -11.16 -4.24
C LYS A 148 16.05 -12.63 -3.90
N GLY A 149 17.15 -13.23 -4.38
CA GLY A 149 17.54 -14.60 -4.04
C GLY A 149 17.82 -14.77 -2.54
N ARG A 150 18.68 -13.92 -1.97
CA ARG A 150 19.00 -13.93 -0.53
C ARG A 150 17.79 -13.62 0.35
N ILE A 151 16.91 -12.73 -0.12
CA ILE A 151 15.64 -12.42 0.55
C ILE A 151 14.74 -13.66 0.54
N CYS A 152 14.62 -14.35 -0.59
CA CYS A 152 13.85 -15.58 -0.71
C CYS A 152 14.38 -16.68 0.21
N GLU A 153 15.70 -16.91 0.24
CA GLU A 153 16.34 -17.86 1.15
C GLU A 153 16.01 -17.56 2.62
N ALA A 154 16.14 -16.29 3.03
CA ALA A 154 15.82 -15.86 4.38
C ALA A 154 14.33 -16.02 4.73
N LEU A 155 13.41 -15.77 3.79
CA LEU A 155 11.98 -16.04 3.98
C LEU A 155 11.71 -17.54 4.18
N CYS A 156 12.32 -18.41 3.37
CA CYS A 156 12.20 -19.86 3.49
C CYS A 156 12.65 -20.35 4.87
N GLU A 157 13.79 -19.85 5.37
CA GLU A 157 14.29 -20.19 6.69
C GLU A 157 13.39 -19.73 7.85
N LEU A 158 12.83 -18.51 7.75
CA LEU A 158 12.04 -17.92 8.84
C LEU A 158 10.62 -18.47 8.94
N LEU A 159 10.01 -18.71 7.78
CA LEU A 159 8.59 -19.06 7.67
C LEU A 159 8.36 -20.57 7.54
N GLY A 160 9.38 -21.33 7.09
CA GLY A 160 9.36 -22.79 7.03
C GLY A 160 8.08 -23.33 6.40
N GLY A 161 7.44 -24.29 7.06
CA GLY A 161 6.21 -24.94 6.56
C GLY A 161 4.98 -24.03 6.43
N SER A 162 5.02 -22.78 6.90
CA SER A 162 3.95 -21.81 6.63
C SER A 162 4.06 -21.19 5.24
N LEU A 163 5.26 -21.19 4.63
CA LEU A 163 5.51 -20.60 3.32
C LEU A 163 5.22 -21.60 2.20
N LYS A 164 4.22 -21.28 1.38
CA LYS A 164 3.82 -22.03 0.19
C LYS A 164 4.58 -21.57 -1.05
N ALA A 165 4.84 -20.26 -1.20
CA ALA A 165 5.55 -19.72 -2.36
C ALA A 165 6.15 -18.33 -2.11
N VAL A 166 7.18 -17.99 -2.89
CA VAL A 166 7.68 -16.62 -3.06
C VAL A 166 7.59 -16.26 -4.54
N TYR A 167 6.81 -15.24 -4.87
CA TYR A 167 6.61 -14.74 -6.21
C TYR A 167 7.26 -13.35 -6.37
N ASP A 168 8.15 -13.21 -7.34
CA ASP A 168 8.74 -11.93 -7.73
C ASP A 168 7.79 -11.23 -8.73
N LYS A 169 7.31 -10.04 -8.34
CA LYS A 169 6.48 -9.18 -9.16
C LYS A 169 7.12 -7.80 -9.38
N SER A 170 8.42 -7.81 -9.62
CA SER A 170 9.22 -6.59 -9.78
C SER A 170 9.19 -6.00 -11.18
N SER A 171 8.63 -6.68 -12.19
CA SER A 171 8.72 -6.23 -13.59
C SER A 171 8.15 -4.83 -13.82
N GLY A 172 7.05 -4.50 -13.14
CA GLY A 172 6.39 -3.20 -13.20
C GLY A 172 6.94 -2.14 -12.25
N THR A 173 7.87 -2.48 -11.34
CA THR A 173 8.33 -1.59 -10.26
C THR A 173 9.83 -1.32 -10.27
N ALA A 174 10.63 -2.28 -10.73
CA ALA A 174 12.07 -2.14 -10.77
C ALA A 174 12.48 -1.10 -11.82
N PRO A 175 13.59 -0.35 -11.60
CA PRO A 175 14.05 0.65 -12.55
C PRO A 175 14.39 0.06 -13.93
N PHE A 176 13.52 0.29 -14.93
CA PHE A 176 13.69 -0.21 -16.31
C PHE A 176 15.02 0.24 -16.96
N LYS A 177 15.50 1.44 -16.62
CA LYS A 177 16.73 2.02 -17.19
C LYS A 177 18.02 1.34 -16.74
N ALA A 178 17.95 0.41 -15.78
CA ALA A 178 19.12 -0.27 -15.23
C ALA A 178 19.57 -1.51 -16.02
N GLY A 179 18.91 -1.83 -17.15
CA GLY A 179 19.30 -2.96 -18.00
C GLY A 179 19.09 -4.33 -17.34
N LEU A 180 18.10 -4.45 -16.45
CA LEU A 180 17.76 -5.69 -15.76
C LEU A 180 16.84 -6.55 -16.63
N GLU A 181 17.01 -7.87 -16.58
CA GLU A 181 16.01 -8.82 -17.07
C GLU A 181 14.85 -8.88 -16.07
N LEU A 182 13.82 -8.09 -16.38
CA LEU A 182 12.64 -7.93 -15.54
C LEU A 182 11.56 -8.94 -15.96
N VAL A 183 11.63 -10.13 -15.37
CA VAL A 183 10.66 -11.20 -15.57
C VAL A 183 10.01 -11.54 -14.23
N ASP A 184 8.69 -11.46 -14.17
CA ASP A 184 7.92 -11.90 -13.01
C ASP A 184 7.87 -13.43 -12.95
N GLY A 185 7.87 -13.99 -11.74
CA GLY A 185 7.81 -15.44 -11.59
C GLY A 185 8.13 -15.94 -10.19
N TYR A 186 8.04 -17.25 -10.01
CA TYR A 186 8.31 -17.89 -8.73
C TYR A 186 9.82 -17.97 -8.45
N LEU A 187 10.23 -17.43 -7.31
CA LEU A 187 11.57 -17.65 -6.73
C LEU A 187 11.60 -18.94 -5.91
N TYR A 188 10.46 -19.30 -5.30
CA TYR A 188 10.28 -20.51 -4.51
C TYR A 188 8.84 -21.02 -4.62
N ARG A 189 8.69 -22.35 -4.63
CA ARG A 189 7.41 -23.06 -4.50
C ARG A 189 7.59 -24.28 -3.61
N ALA A 190 6.68 -24.46 -2.67
CA ALA A 190 6.51 -25.74 -1.99
C ALA A 190 6.06 -26.81 -3.00
N GLU A 191 6.37 -28.07 -2.70
CA GLU A 191 5.98 -29.19 -3.54
C GLU A 191 4.45 -29.22 -3.72
N GLY A 192 3.99 -29.37 -4.98
CA GLY A 192 2.57 -29.37 -5.33
C GLY A 192 1.90 -27.99 -5.39
N PHE A 193 2.59 -26.89 -5.07
CA PHE A 193 2.02 -25.54 -5.18
C PHE A 193 2.15 -24.98 -6.60
N GLY A 194 1.03 -24.57 -7.21
CA GLY A 194 0.99 -24.01 -8.56
C GLY A 194 -0.15 -23.03 -8.83
N ALA A 195 -0.76 -22.46 -7.79
CA ALA A 195 -1.84 -21.49 -7.92
C ALA A 195 -1.29 -20.10 -8.27
N SER A 196 -2.03 -19.32 -9.07
CA SER A 196 -1.78 -17.89 -9.35
C SER A 196 -2.83 -16.96 -8.71
N GLU A 197 -3.86 -17.56 -8.12
CA GLU A 197 -4.95 -16.92 -7.37
C GLU A 197 -5.20 -17.72 -6.09
N ALA A 198 -5.49 -17.03 -4.99
CA ALA A 198 -5.93 -17.66 -3.75
C ALA A 198 -7.05 -16.87 -3.07
N GLU A 199 -7.89 -17.58 -2.33
CA GLU A 199 -8.80 -16.98 -1.36
C GLU A 199 -8.02 -16.61 -0.09
N VAL A 200 -8.17 -15.37 0.36
CA VAL A 200 -7.64 -14.86 1.62
C VAL A 200 -8.76 -14.31 2.48
N LEU A 201 -8.47 -14.17 3.77
CA LEU A 201 -9.35 -13.66 4.79
C LEU A 201 -8.82 -12.29 5.27
N GLU A 202 -9.71 -11.31 5.34
CA GLU A 202 -9.45 -10.00 5.95
C GLU A 202 -10.64 -9.62 6.85
N ASN A 203 -10.39 -9.48 8.15
CA ASN A 203 -11.40 -9.21 9.18
C ASN A 203 -12.62 -10.17 9.13
N GLY A 204 -12.41 -11.40 8.68
CA GLY A 204 -13.44 -12.45 8.56
C GLY A 204 -14.17 -12.46 7.22
N LEU A 205 -13.83 -11.52 6.33
CA LEU A 205 -14.37 -11.43 4.97
C LEU A 205 -13.40 -12.06 3.98
N ARG A 206 -13.95 -12.71 2.95
CA ARG A 206 -13.18 -13.48 1.97
C ARG A 206 -12.90 -12.66 0.72
N PHE A 207 -11.69 -12.76 0.19
CA PHE A 207 -11.28 -12.08 -1.03
C PHE A 207 -10.44 -12.99 -1.91
N LEU A 208 -10.66 -12.93 -3.21
CA LEU A 208 -9.78 -13.53 -4.20
C LEU A 208 -8.65 -12.57 -4.53
N VAL A 209 -7.42 -13.07 -4.42
CA VAL A 209 -6.21 -12.34 -4.75
C VAL A 209 -5.50 -13.07 -5.87
N ASN A 210 -5.35 -12.40 -7.00
CA ASN A 210 -4.51 -12.87 -8.09
C ASN A 210 -3.25 -12.00 -8.15
N TRP A 211 -2.11 -12.57 -7.77
CA TRP A 211 -0.85 -11.84 -7.72
C TRP A 211 -0.11 -11.79 -9.04
N GLU A 212 -0.41 -12.61 -10.03
CA GLU A 212 0.23 -12.51 -11.35
C GLU A 212 -0.43 -11.39 -12.16
N GLU A 213 -1.76 -11.36 -12.15
CA GLU A 213 -2.58 -10.57 -13.05
C GLU A 213 -3.22 -9.33 -12.40
N GLY A 214 -3.23 -9.25 -11.07
CA GLY A 214 -3.80 -8.14 -10.30
C GLY A 214 -2.92 -6.88 -10.32
N GLN A 215 -3.48 -5.75 -9.90
CA GLN A 215 -2.71 -4.51 -9.73
C GLN A 215 -1.84 -4.57 -8.48
N LYS A 216 -0.74 -3.80 -8.45
CA LYS A 216 0.29 -3.88 -7.39
C LYS A 216 0.70 -5.35 -7.19
N THR A 217 0.61 -5.87 -5.97
CA THR A 217 0.87 -7.27 -5.61
C THR A 217 -0.36 -8.17 -5.70
N GLY A 218 -1.55 -7.63 -6.02
CA GLY A 218 -2.80 -8.39 -6.17
C GLY A 218 -3.99 -7.77 -5.43
N PHE A 219 -3.77 -7.17 -4.24
CA PHE A 219 -4.83 -6.59 -3.42
C PHE A 219 -4.36 -5.36 -2.64
N PHE A 220 -5.26 -4.40 -2.40
CA PHE A 220 -4.95 -3.15 -1.70
C PHE A 220 -5.07 -3.33 -0.18
N LEU A 221 -4.04 -3.86 0.45
CA LEU A 221 -3.98 -4.14 1.89
C LEU A 221 -3.92 -2.86 2.75
N ASP A 222 -3.45 -1.75 2.17
CA ASP A 222 -3.34 -0.43 2.83
C ASP A 222 -4.69 0.16 3.30
N GLN A 223 -5.80 -0.28 2.69
CA GLN A 223 -7.15 0.18 2.99
C GLN A 223 -7.91 -0.73 3.99
N ARG A 224 -7.29 -1.78 4.57
CA ARG A 224 -7.97 -2.75 5.46
C ARG A 224 -8.78 -2.09 6.57
N ASP A 225 -8.16 -1.19 7.32
CA ASP A 225 -8.78 -0.58 8.49
C ASP A 225 -9.88 0.42 8.09
N ASN A 226 -9.70 1.07 6.93
CA ASN A 226 -10.67 1.98 6.33
C ASN A 226 -11.89 1.22 5.79
N ARG A 227 -11.69 0.01 5.23
CA ARG A 227 -12.79 -0.88 4.85
C ARG A 227 -13.62 -1.29 6.06
N ALA A 228 -12.97 -1.65 7.16
CA ALA A 228 -13.67 -1.97 8.42
C ALA A 228 -14.47 -0.77 8.96
N LEU A 229 -13.95 0.45 8.84
CA LEU A 229 -14.69 1.68 9.13
C LEU A 229 -15.93 1.81 8.24
N VAL A 230 -15.78 1.65 6.93
CA VAL A 230 -16.90 1.71 5.98
C VAL A 230 -18.01 0.72 6.35
N GLY A 231 -17.66 -0.53 6.68
CA GLY A 231 -18.63 -1.53 7.13
C GLY A 231 -19.39 -1.10 8.39
N ARG A 232 -18.74 -0.43 9.34
CA ARG A 232 -19.41 0.09 10.56
C ARG A 232 -20.45 1.17 10.25
N TYR A 233 -20.20 2.03 9.28
CA TYR A 233 -21.11 3.11 8.91
C TYR A 233 -22.17 2.70 7.86
N ALA A 234 -22.06 1.52 7.25
CA ALA A 234 -22.91 1.12 6.13
C ALA A 234 -24.35 0.71 6.52
N ARG A 235 -24.59 0.32 7.79
CA ARG A 235 -25.90 -0.21 8.24
C ARG A 235 -27.07 0.68 7.85
N GLY A 236 -28.04 0.12 7.15
CA GLY A 236 -29.29 0.80 6.77
C GLY A 236 -29.13 1.89 5.71
N ARG A 237 -27.96 2.01 5.07
CA ARG A 237 -27.66 3.04 4.06
C ARG A 237 -27.67 2.48 2.63
N ARG A 238 -27.98 3.34 1.67
CA ARG A 238 -27.72 3.15 0.24
C ARG A 238 -26.30 3.63 -0.06
N VAL A 239 -25.42 2.70 -0.44
CA VAL A 239 -23.99 2.95 -0.56
C VAL A 239 -23.59 3.00 -2.03
N LEU A 240 -22.81 4.01 -2.41
CA LEU A 240 -22.11 4.08 -3.70
C LEU A 240 -20.61 3.98 -3.48
N ASN A 241 -19.96 3.02 -4.13
CA ASN A 241 -18.52 2.84 -4.11
C ASN A 241 -17.93 3.18 -5.49
N LEU A 242 -17.33 4.36 -5.61
CA LEU A 242 -16.67 4.83 -6.83
C LEU A 242 -15.21 4.39 -6.86
N PHE A 243 -14.74 3.98 -8.04
CA PHE A 243 -13.40 3.41 -8.24
C PHE A 243 -13.22 2.13 -7.40
N CYS A 244 -14.22 1.24 -7.44
CA CYS A 244 -14.36 0.15 -6.48
C CYS A 244 -13.29 -0.95 -6.63
N TYR A 245 -12.54 -0.98 -7.73
CA TYR A 245 -11.63 -2.05 -8.09
C TYR A 245 -12.30 -3.43 -7.93
N THR A 246 -11.72 -4.32 -7.12
CA THR A 246 -12.22 -5.67 -6.87
C THR A 246 -13.24 -5.74 -5.73
N GLY A 247 -13.78 -4.61 -5.31
CA GLY A 247 -14.94 -4.56 -4.41
C GLY A 247 -14.65 -4.60 -2.93
N GLY A 248 -13.42 -4.30 -2.50
CA GLY A 248 -13.05 -4.33 -1.08
C GLY A 248 -14.04 -3.57 -0.19
N PHE A 249 -14.28 -2.29 -0.46
CA PHE A 249 -15.26 -1.49 0.29
C PHE A 249 -16.71 -1.98 0.10
N SER A 250 -17.05 -2.52 -1.08
CA SER A 250 -18.40 -3.01 -1.38
C SER A 250 -18.77 -4.23 -0.54
N VAL A 251 -17.83 -5.19 -0.42
CA VAL A 251 -18.00 -6.38 0.43
C VAL A 251 -18.19 -5.97 1.89
N TYR A 252 -17.39 -5.03 2.39
CA TYR A 252 -17.53 -4.53 3.77
C TYR A 252 -18.84 -3.76 3.99
N ALA A 253 -19.27 -2.95 3.03
CA ALA A 253 -20.54 -2.23 3.13
C ALA A 253 -21.73 -3.20 3.16
N ALA A 254 -21.71 -4.22 2.30
CA ALA A 254 -22.75 -5.24 2.26
C ALA A 254 -22.80 -6.06 3.56
N ALA A 255 -21.64 -6.55 4.02
CA ALA A 255 -21.52 -7.26 5.31
C ALA A 255 -21.88 -6.37 6.52
N GLY A 256 -21.68 -5.05 6.40
CA GLY A 256 -22.09 -4.04 7.38
C GLY A 256 -23.59 -3.78 7.46
N GLY A 257 -24.39 -4.38 6.58
CA GLY A 257 -25.85 -4.25 6.56
C GLY A 257 -26.35 -3.06 5.74
N ALA A 258 -25.64 -2.67 4.68
CA ALA A 258 -26.18 -1.72 3.70
C ALA A 258 -27.50 -2.24 3.08
N VAL A 259 -28.39 -1.32 2.72
CA VAL A 259 -29.64 -1.66 1.99
C VAL A 259 -29.31 -2.01 0.54
N CYS A 260 -28.47 -1.19 -0.09
CA CYS A 260 -27.91 -1.47 -1.40
C CYS A 260 -26.47 -0.99 -1.48
N VAL A 261 -25.70 -1.61 -2.37
CA VAL A 261 -24.31 -1.24 -2.68
C VAL A 261 -24.15 -1.22 -4.20
N ASP A 262 -24.04 -0.03 -4.77
CA ASP A 262 -23.63 0.16 -6.16
C ASP A 262 -22.11 0.34 -6.23
N SER A 263 -21.45 -0.46 -7.05
CA SER A 263 -20.00 -0.51 -7.19
C SER A 263 -19.61 -0.17 -8.62
N VAL A 264 -18.75 0.84 -8.80
CA VAL A 264 -18.43 1.39 -10.12
C VAL A 264 -16.92 1.35 -10.36
N ASP A 265 -16.51 0.72 -11.45
CA ASP A 265 -15.12 0.73 -11.93
C ASP A 265 -15.06 0.63 -13.45
N SER A 266 -14.08 1.28 -14.09
CA SER A 266 -13.91 1.23 -15.54
C SER A 266 -13.32 -0.08 -16.05
N SER A 267 -12.72 -0.89 -15.17
CA SER A 267 -12.05 -2.15 -15.54
C SER A 267 -13.02 -3.32 -15.50
N ALA A 268 -13.40 -3.84 -16.66
CA ALA A 268 -14.21 -5.06 -16.77
C ALA A 268 -13.60 -6.26 -16.03
N LYS A 269 -12.26 -6.36 -15.98
CA LYS A 269 -11.55 -7.39 -15.23
C LYS A 269 -11.75 -7.23 -13.72
N ALA A 270 -11.65 -6.00 -13.21
CA ALA A 270 -11.88 -5.71 -11.79
C ALA A 270 -13.34 -5.96 -11.39
N VAL A 271 -14.29 -5.56 -12.23
CA VAL A 271 -15.73 -5.78 -12.01
C VAL A 271 -16.07 -7.27 -11.95
N LYS A 272 -15.51 -8.10 -12.85
CA LYS A 272 -15.68 -9.57 -12.79
C LYS A 272 -15.16 -10.16 -11.48
N LEU A 273 -14.03 -9.66 -10.97
CA LEU A 273 -13.46 -10.14 -9.71
C LEU A 273 -14.25 -9.61 -8.50
N LEU A 274 -14.78 -8.39 -8.57
CA LEU A 274 -15.76 -7.83 -7.62
C LEU A 274 -16.99 -8.73 -7.50
N GLU A 275 -17.58 -9.16 -8.61
CA GLU A 275 -18.75 -10.05 -8.60
C GLU A 275 -18.45 -11.37 -7.87
N ARG A 276 -17.29 -11.98 -8.15
CA ARG A 276 -16.84 -13.20 -7.46
C ARG A 276 -16.63 -12.94 -5.96
N ASN A 277 -16.03 -11.81 -5.58
CA ASN A 277 -15.82 -11.44 -4.18
C ASN A 277 -17.14 -11.19 -3.42
N LEU A 278 -18.13 -10.56 -4.08
CA LEU A 278 -19.46 -10.39 -3.50
C LEU A 278 -20.15 -11.75 -3.29
N GLU A 279 -20.07 -12.66 -4.27
CA GLU A 279 -20.64 -14.00 -4.16
C GLU A 279 -20.01 -14.81 -3.02
N LEU A 280 -18.68 -14.72 -2.85
CA LEU A 280 -17.99 -15.34 -1.71
C LEU A 280 -18.49 -14.86 -0.35
N ASN A 281 -19.09 -13.68 -0.25
CA ASN A 281 -19.56 -13.12 1.03
C ASN A 281 -21.09 -13.01 1.11
N ARG A 282 -21.82 -13.66 0.21
CA ARG A 282 -23.28 -13.49 0.06
C ARG A 282 -24.11 -14.08 1.20
N CYS A 283 -23.60 -15.11 1.88
CA CYS A 283 -24.33 -15.76 2.98
C CYS A 283 -24.58 -14.76 4.12
N GLY A 284 -25.86 -14.55 4.47
CA GLY A 284 -26.26 -13.61 5.53
C GLY A 284 -26.33 -12.14 5.11
N VAL A 285 -26.08 -11.83 3.83
CA VAL A 285 -26.19 -10.48 3.26
C VAL A 285 -27.48 -10.35 2.47
N SER A 286 -28.34 -9.41 2.84
CA SER A 286 -29.61 -9.10 2.15
C SER A 286 -29.54 -7.86 1.25
N SER A 287 -28.37 -7.22 1.17
CA SER A 287 -28.16 -6.02 0.37
C SER A 287 -28.44 -6.26 -1.11
N GLN A 288 -29.04 -5.28 -1.78
CA GLN A 288 -29.08 -5.24 -3.25
C GLN A 288 -27.69 -4.85 -3.78
N LEU A 289 -27.11 -5.64 -4.68
CA LEU A 289 -25.74 -5.45 -5.15
C LEU A 289 -25.73 -5.08 -6.63
N GLY A 290 -25.20 -3.90 -6.96
CA GLY A 290 -25.02 -3.42 -8.33
C GLY A 290 -23.54 -3.36 -8.70
N CYS A 291 -23.18 -3.97 -9.83
CA CYS A 291 -21.82 -3.94 -10.38
C CYS A 291 -21.85 -3.23 -11.74
N HIS A 292 -21.16 -2.10 -11.85
CA HIS A 292 -21.24 -1.22 -13.01
C HIS A 292 -19.85 -1.03 -13.63
N CYS A 293 -19.66 -1.54 -14.85
CA CYS A 293 -18.43 -1.36 -15.62
C CYS A 293 -18.51 -0.06 -16.45
N THR A 294 -18.24 1.08 -15.82
CA THR A 294 -18.30 2.40 -16.47
C THR A 294 -17.37 3.40 -15.78
N ASP A 295 -17.17 4.57 -16.38
CA ASP A 295 -16.43 5.66 -15.73
C ASP A 295 -17.19 6.18 -14.50
N ALA A 296 -16.46 6.37 -13.40
CA ALA A 296 -17.02 6.76 -12.12
C ALA A 296 -17.60 8.18 -12.12
N MET A 297 -17.01 9.11 -12.87
CA MET A 297 -17.53 10.48 -12.99
C MET A 297 -18.80 10.50 -13.84
N ASP A 298 -18.84 9.72 -14.92
CA ASP A 298 -20.02 9.62 -15.79
C ASP A 298 -21.20 8.98 -15.05
N PHE A 299 -20.96 7.90 -14.29
CA PHE A 299 -21.98 7.29 -13.45
C PHE A 299 -22.50 8.25 -12.39
N LEU A 300 -21.60 8.97 -11.71
CA LEU A 300 -21.99 9.93 -10.68
C LEU A 300 -22.77 11.12 -11.26
N ALA A 301 -22.40 11.59 -12.45
CA ALA A 301 -23.11 12.67 -13.14
C ALA A 301 -24.55 12.25 -13.52
N ALA A 302 -24.71 11.01 -14.00
CA ALA A 302 -26.01 10.43 -14.35
C ALA A 302 -26.87 10.03 -13.14
N SER A 303 -26.28 9.92 -11.94
CA SER A 303 -27.00 9.56 -10.73
C SER A 303 -27.87 10.70 -10.21
N GLU A 304 -29.06 10.37 -9.71
CA GLU A 304 -29.96 11.32 -9.04
C GLU A 304 -29.35 11.88 -7.75
N GLU A 305 -29.60 13.15 -7.47
CA GLU A 305 -29.23 13.77 -6.19
C GLU A 305 -29.98 13.10 -5.04
N GLY A 306 -29.29 12.82 -3.94
CA GLY A 306 -29.88 12.18 -2.76
C GLY A 306 -30.20 10.69 -2.91
N LYS A 307 -29.77 10.06 -4.01
CA LYS A 307 -29.91 8.60 -4.21
C LYS A 307 -29.12 7.77 -3.19
N TYR A 308 -27.97 8.28 -2.72
CA TYR A 308 -27.07 7.55 -1.82
C TYR A 308 -26.88 8.29 -0.50
N ASP A 309 -26.94 7.54 0.60
CA ASP A 309 -26.74 8.05 1.96
C ASP A 309 -25.27 7.99 2.37
N MET A 310 -24.46 7.20 1.66
CA MET A 310 -23.04 7.07 1.87
C MET A 310 -22.30 6.85 0.56
N MET A 311 -21.19 7.57 0.36
CA MET A 311 -20.33 7.42 -0.81
C MET A 311 -18.89 7.09 -0.39
N ILE A 312 -18.24 6.18 -1.12
CA ILE A 312 -16.79 5.95 -1.07
C ILE A 312 -16.18 6.52 -2.35
N VAL A 313 -15.13 7.32 -2.19
CA VAL A 313 -14.42 8.03 -3.26
C VAL A 313 -12.93 7.72 -3.12
N ASP A 314 -12.48 6.64 -3.75
CA ASP A 314 -11.07 6.18 -3.69
C ASP A 314 -10.41 6.14 -5.08
N PRO A 315 -10.18 7.30 -5.73
CA PRO A 315 -9.63 7.34 -7.07
C PRO A 315 -8.16 6.89 -7.11
N PRO A 316 -7.66 6.48 -8.30
CA PRO A 316 -6.24 6.21 -8.48
C PRO A 316 -5.38 7.45 -8.19
N ALA A 317 -4.08 7.25 -7.99
CA ALA A 317 -3.14 8.35 -7.78
C ALA A 317 -3.10 9.29 -9.00
N PHE A 318 -3.69 10.48 -8.87
CA PHE A 318 -3.66 11.50 -9.93
C PHE A 318 -2.28 12.18 -10.09
N ALA A 319 -1.41 12.14 -9.07
CA ALA A 319 -0.04 12.65 -9.19
C ALA A 319 1.01 11.61 -8.78
N LYS A 320 1.84 11.21 -9.77
CA LYS A 320 3.00 10.33 -9.57
C LYS A 320 4.31 11.10 -9.32
N HIS A 321 4.34 12.39 -9.62
CA HIS A 321 5.53 13.25 -9.45
C HIS A 321 5.12 14.71 -9.18
N ARG A 322 6.04 15.51 -8.63
CA ARG A 322 5.76 16.89 -8.20
C ARG A 322 5.19 17.78 -9.31
N GLY A 323 5.64 17.62 -10.56
CA GLY A 323 5.12 18.39 -11.70
C GLY A 323 3.63 18.18 -12.01
N ALA A 324 3.04 17.05 -11.59
CA ALA A 324 1.62 16.74 -11.83
C ALA A 324 0.70 17.26 -10.71
N LEU A 325 1.24 17.82 -9.63
CA LEU A 325 0.51 18.16 -8.40
C LEU A 325 -0.70 19.07 -8.69
N ARG A 326 -0.52 20.16 -9.42
CA ARG A 326 -1.59 21.13 -9.70
C ARG A 326 -2.80 20.51 -10.42
N ASN A 327 -2.55 19.62 -11.39
CA ASN A 327 -3.61 18.96 -12.13
C ASN A 327 -4.32 17.92 -11.25
N ALA A 328 -3.57 17.19 -10.43
CA ALA A 328 -4.14 16.26 -9.47
C ALA A 328 -5.06 16.94 -8.45
N LEU A 329 -4.65 18.08 -7.88
CA LEU A 329 -5.50 18.82 -6.93
C LEU A 329 -6.82 19.26 -7.58
N ARG A 330 -6.78 19.72 -8.84
CA ARG A 330 -8.01 20.06 -9.59
C ARG A 330 -8.91 18.84 -9.81
N ALA A 331 -8.33 17.68 -10.13
CA ALA A 331 -9.08 16.45 -10.32
C ALA A 331 -9.75 15.99 -9.01
N TYR A 332 -9.00 16.00 -7.90
CA TYR A 332 -9.54 15.71 -6.56
C TYR A 332 -10.65 16.68 -6.17
N GLN A 333 -10.47 17.98 -6.41
CA GLN A 333 -11.47 19.01 -6.11
C GLN A 333 -12.76 18.76 -6.88
N ARG A 334 -12.68 18.54 -8.21
CA ARG A 334 -13.85 18.30 -9.06
C ARG A 334 -14.62 17.04 -8.64
N LEU A 335 -13.90 15.95 -8.38
CA LEU A 335 -14.50 14.68 -7.96
C LEU A 335 -15.22 14.83 -6.61
N ASN A 336 -14.57 15.45 -5.62
CA ASN A 336 -15.18 15.67 -4.31
C ASN A 336 -16.36 16.64 -4.38
N ALA A 337 -16.30 17.69 -5.22
CA ALA A 337 -17.42 18.61 -5.38
C ALA A 337 -18.66 17.89 -5.93
N SER A 338 -18.45 17.01 -6.92
CA SER A 338 -19.52 16.18 -7.50
C SER A 338 -20.11 15.19 -6.47
N ALA A 339 -19.27 14.55 -5.65
CA ALA A 339 -19.75 13.65 -4.62
C ALA A 339 -20.55 14.39 -3.52
N ILE A 340 -20.03 15.54 -3.07
CA ILE A 340 -20.68 16.40 -2.07
C ILE A 340 -22.02 16.94 -2.60
N SER A 341 -22.13 17.30 -3.87
CA SER A 341 -23.41 17.77 -4.42
C SER A 341 -24.45 16.65 -4.54
N LYS A 342 -24.04 15.41 -4.84
CA LYS A 342 -24.94 14.28 -5.10
C LYS A 342 -25.38 13.49 -3.85
N VAL A 343 -24.60 13.49 -2.77
CA VAL A 343 -24.93 12.72 -1.56
C VAL A 343 -26.22 13.24 -0.89
N ALA A 344 -27.00 12.36 -0.26
CA ALA A 344 -28.21 12.77 0.47
C ALA A 344 -27.91 13.76 1.60
N PRO A 345 -28.86 14.66 1.95
CA PRO A 345 -28.78 15.44 3.18
C PRO A 345 -28.60 14.55 4.41
N GLY A 346 -27.64 14.89 5.27
CA GLY A 346 -27.21 14.05 6.39
C GLY A 346 -26.38 12.83 5.98
N GLY A 347 -25.89 12.80 4.75
CA GLY A 347 -25.11 11.70 4.20
C GLY A 347 -23.63 11.73 4.57
N LEU A 348 -22.96 10.59 4.33
CA LEU A 348 -21.54 10.39 4.63
C LEU A 348 -20.70 10.26 3.36
N ILE A 349 -19.50 10.82 3.35
CA ILE A 349 -18.52 10.60 2.28
C ILE A 349 -17.18 10.16 2.87
N PHE A 350 -16.72 8.99 2.47
CA PHE A 350 -15.35 8.53 2.67
C PHE A 350 -14.55 8.88 1.43
N THR A 351 -13.60 9.81 1.54
CA THR A 351 -12.79 10.27 0.41
C THR A 351 -11.30 10.06 0.67
N PHE A 352 -10.58 9.55 -0.32
CA PHE A 352 -9.20 9.11 -0.18
C PHE A 352 -8.26 9.68 -1.26
N SER A 353 -6.97 9.69 -0.94
CA SER A 353 -5.88 9.98 -1.87
C SER A 353 -4.65 9.16 -1.53
N CYS A 354 -4.15 8.42 -2.51
CA CYS A 354 -2.87 7.69 -2.45
C CYS A 354 -1.72 8.42 -3.18
N SER A 355 -1.92 9.66 -3.65
CA SER A 355 -0.88 10.43 -4.34
C SER A 355 0.20 10.89 -3.35
N GLN A 356 1.40 10.30 -3.38
CA GLN A 356 2.48 10.59 -2.42
C GLN A 356 2.86 12.07 -2.31
N VAL A 357 2.79 12.82 -3.42
CA VAL A 357 3.15 14.26 -3.46
C VAL A 357 2.10 15.19 -2.87
N VAL A 358 0.92 14.66 -2.49
CA VAL A 358 -0.15 15.40 -1.84
C VAL A 358 -0.10 15.09 -0.35
N ASP A 359 0.23 16.05 0.49
CA ASP A 359 0.19 15.88 1.94
C ASP A 359 -1.25 15.96 2.50
N LYS A 360 -1.42 15.61 3.78
CA LYS A 360 -2.72 15.60 4.48
C LYS A 360 -3.40 16.97 4.52
N VAL A 361 -2.63 18.04 4.70
CA VAL A 361 -3.16 19.41 4.81
C VAL A 361 -3.64 19.87 3.44
N THR A 362 -2.82 19.66 2.41
CA THR A 362 -3.13 19.97 1.01
C THR A 362 -4.36 19.21 0.54
N PHE A 363 -4.48 17.91 0.85
CA PHE A 363 -5.67 17.13 0.53
C PHE A 363 -6.91 17.69 1.23
N ALA A 364 -6.84 17.97 2.53
CA ALA A 364 -7.96 18.55 3.28
C ALA A 364 -8.40 19.92 2.74
N ASN A 365 -7.45 20.79 2.39
CA ASN A 365 -7.73 22.10 1.79
C ASN A 365 -8.37 21.97 0.40
N THR A 366 -8.02 20.92 -0.35
CA THR A 366 -8.63 20.61 -1.65
C THR A 366 -10.10 20.20 -1.48
N VAL A 367 -10.39 19.33 -0.50
CA VAL A 367 -11.76 18.91 -0.16
C VAL A 367 -12.58 20.08 0.41
N PHE A 368 -11.96 20.95 1.23
CA PHE A 368 -12.58 22.19 1.69
C PHE A 368 -12.99 23.09 0.50
N SER A 369 -12.08 23.26 -0.47
CA SER A 369 -12.36 24.06 -1.66
C SER A 369 -13.47 23.45 -2.53
N ALA A 370 -13.60 22.12 -2.52
CA ALA A 370 -14.70 21.41 -3.17
C ALA A 370 -16.04 21.64 -2.44
N ALA A 371 -16.06 21.55 -1.11
CA ALA A 371 -17.25 21.83 -0.29
C ALA A 371 -17.74 23.28 -0.44
N ALA A 372 -16.82 24.24 -0.44
CA ALA A 372 -17.17 25.65 -0.62
C ALA A 372 -17.86 25.92 -1.98
N GLN A 373 -17.52 25.16 -3.02
CA GLN A 373 -18.14 25.29 -4.35
C GLN A 373 -19.57 24.76 -4.41
N THR A 374 -19.93 23.79 -3.55
CA THR A 374 -21.29 23.23 -3.55
C THR A 374 -22.26 24.04 -2.70
N GLY A 375 -21.76 24.91 -1.82
CA GLY A 375 -22.58 25.69 -0.88
C GLY A 375 -23.18 24.86 0.26
N ARG A 376 -22.83 23.58 0.38
CA ARG A 376 -23.34 22.67 1.41
C ARG A 376 -22.57 22.80 2.72
N SER A 377 -23.23 22.49 3.84
CA SER A 377 -22.57 22.43 5.16
C SER A 377 -21.86 21.08 5.29
N VAL A 378 -20.53 21.12 5.43
CA VAL A 378 -19.68 19.92 5.48
C VAL A 378 -18.83 19.91 6.75
N ARG A 379 -18.84 18.80 7.47
CA ARG A 379 -18.00 18.58 8.67
C ARG A 379 -17.05 17.41 8.43
N ILE A 380 -15.80 17.54 8.85
CA ILE A 380 -14.86 16.41 8.92
C ILE A 380 -15.10 15.70 10.26
N LEU A 381 -15.55 14.45 10.21
CA LEU A 381 -15.77 13.62 11.39
C LEU A 381 -14.52 12.81 11.78
N ASP A 382 -13.71 12.43 10.80
CA ASP A 382 -12.50 11.62 11.04
C ASP A 382 -11.46 11.81 9.93
N ARG A 383 -10.21 11.42 10.21
CA ARG A 383 -9.07 11.47 9.29
C ARG A 383 -8.36 10.13 9.27
N PHE A 384 -8.13 9.61 8.07
CA PHE A 384 -7.64 8.25 7.84
C PHE A 384 -6.23 8.24 7.26
N CYS A 385 -5.52 7.13 7.50
CA CYS A 385 -4.21 6.81 6.95
C CYS A 385 -4.12 5.31 6.59
N GLN A 386 -2.95 4.89 6.13
CA GLN A 386 -2.61 3.49 5.87
C GLN A 386 -2.55 2.66 7.17
N GLY A 387 -2.89 1.37 7.09
CA GLY A 387 -2.91 0.46 8.23
C GLY A 387 -1.55 0.16 8.85
N ALA A 388 -1.54 -0.48 10.02
CA ALA A 388 -0.33 -0.71 10.83
C ALA A 388 0.74 -1.61 10.18
N ASP A 389 0.36 -2.44 9.20
CA ASP A 389 1.26 -3.25 8.39
C ASP A 389 1.95 -2.46 7.25
N HIS A 390 1.60 -1.19 7.09
CA HIS A 390 2.23 -0.19 6.22
C HIS A 390 2.94 0.90 7.06
N PRO A 391 3.89 0.54 7.94
CA PRO A 391 4.46 1.46 8.91
C PRO A 391 5.15 2.65 8.24
N VAL A 392 4.94 3.84 8.80
CA VAL A 392 5.71 5.03 8.45
C VAL A 392 6.89 5.11 9.42
N SER A 393 8.11 5.06 8.91
CA SER A 393 9.29 5.24 9.75
C SER A 393 9.32 6.68 10.29
N ILE A 394 9.55 6.83 11.59
CA ILE A 394 9.71 8.16 12.21
C ILE A 394 10.89 8.95 11.62
N TYR A 395 11.87 8.24 11.04
CA TYR A 395 13.03 8.82 10.38
C TYR A 395 12.80 9.09 8.87
N HIS A 396 11.61 8.77 8.35
CA HIS A 396 11.21 8.96 6.96
C HIS A 396 9.70 9.22 6.87
N PRO A 397 9.25 10.47 7.15
CA PRO A 397 7.84 10.84 7.08
C PRO A 397 7.23 10.77 5.67
N GLU A 398 8.03 10.86 4.61
CA GLU A 398 7.60 10.74 3.21
C GLU A 398 7.03 9.36 2.83
N GLY A 399 7.17 8.36 3.72
CA GLY A 399 6.52 7.06 3.60
C GLY A 399 5.02 7.10 3.86
N GLU A 400 4.51 8.19 4.44
CA GLU A 400 3.07 8.42 4.58
C GLU A 400 2.47 8.89 3.25
N TYR A 401 1.68 8.02 2.61
CA TYR A 401 1.14 8.29 1.27
C TYR A 401 -0.38 8.21 1.18
N LEU A 402 -1.04 7.46 2.07
CA LEU A 402 -2.50 7.33 2.09
C LEU A 402 -3.10 8.36 3.03
N LYS A 403 -4.05 9.13 2.50
CA LYS A 403 -4.85 10.08 3.29
C LYS A 403 -6.32 9.81 3.02
N GLY A 404 -7.15 9.93 4.05
CA GLY A 404 -8.60 9.94 3.87
C GLY A 404 -9.32 10.86 4.84
N LEU A 405 -10.57 11.19 4.52
CA LEU A 405 -11.47 11.96 5.36
C LEU A 405 -12.83 11.27 5.40
N LEU A 406 -13.48 11.31 6.57
CA LEU A 406 -14.91 11.08 6.69
C LEU A 406 -15.61 12.43 6.77
N LEU A 407 -16.49 12.69 5.80
CA LEU A 407 -17.30 13.89 5.74
C LEU A 407 -18.73 13.57 6.13
N TYR A 408 -19.36 14.50 6.85
CA TYR A 408 -20.80 14.59 7.02
C TYR A 408 -21.32 15.80 6.24
N VAL A 409 -22.36 15.62 5.45
CA VAL A 409 -22.86 16.62 4.50
C VAL A 409 -24.34 16.91 4.75
N GLU A 410 -24.66 18.18 4.99
CA GLU A 410 -26.04 18.70 5.14
C GLU A 410 -26.49 19.41 3.86
#